data_AF-A0A7W1SFW9-F1
#
_entry.id   AF-A0A7W1SFW9-F1
#
_cell.length_a   1.000
_cell.length_b   1.000
_cell.length_c   1.000
_cell.angle_alpha   90.00
_cell.angle_beta   90.00
_cell.angle_gamma   90.00
#
_symmetry.space_group_name_H-M   'P 1'
#
loop_
_entity.id
_entity.type
_entity.pdbx_description
1 polymer ?
#
loop_
_entity_poly.entity_id
_entity_poly.type
_entity_poly.pdbx_seq_one_letter_code
_entity_poly.pdbx_strand_id
1 'polypeptide(L)'
;MRSEAGDLLFEGRIGQAGDGAAGGNVARFDAPAGRVKFDIQVLAGSGAVLDTEVRDAYVPRLSGRSIALLPPEVLRARTLPEYRRMLEDSAAVPTPLRSFARSDRLIVRMPLWQAGDGEIETSARVLNRRGQAMRSLEPLQAAADGIPAFDLPLAWLAPGEYYIEIAARQGDQVIGERILFRVTA
;
A
#
# COMPACT_ATOMS: atom_id res chain seq x y z
N MET A 1 13.63 11.33 11.38
CA MET A 1 13.53 11.15 9.91
C MET A 1 14.08 12.39 9.20
N ARG A 2 14.86 12.21 8.13
CA ARG A 2 15.54 13.34 7.46
C ARG A 2 15.48 13.27 5.93
N SER A 3 15.49 14.43 5.28
CA SER A 3 15.66 14.56 3.83
C SER A 3 17.10 14.23 3.41
N GLU A 4 17.34 14.06 2.10
CA GLU A 4 18.69 13.93 1.54
C GLU A 4 19.59 15.15 1.86
N ALA A 5 19.01 16.34 1.97
CA ALA A 5 19.71 17.56 2.38
C ALA A 5 19.98 17.64 3.90
N GLY A 6 19.46 16.69 4.68
CA GLY A 6 19.65 16.59 6.14
C GLY A 6 18.55 17.24 6.99
N ASP A 7 17.54 17.85 6.35
CA ASP A 7 16.44 18.52 7.04
C ASP A 7 15.64 17.53 7.89
N LEU A 8 15.33 17.90 9.14
CA LEU A 8 14.47 17.08 10.00
C LEU A 8 13.02 17.20 9.52
N LEU A 9 12.46 16.11 9.01
CA LEU A 9 11.08 16.06 8.52
C LEU A 9 10.10 15.65 9.63
N PHE A 10 10.53 14.74 10.50
CA PHE A 10 9.73 14.26 11.61
C PHE A 10 10.62 13.71 12.73
N GLU A 11 10.24 14.04 13.96
CA GLU A 11 10.73 13.47 15.20
C GLU A 11 9.56 13.30 16.17
N GLY A 12 9.34 12.08 16.65
CA GLY A 12 8.22 11.78 17.54
C GLY A 12 7.95 10.29 17.65
N ARG A 13 7.13 9.92 18.64
CA ARG A 13 6.70 8.54 18.86
C ARG A 13 5.42 8.26 18.08
N ILE A 14 5.40 7.16 17.35
CA ILE A 14 4.21 6.65 16.67
C ILE A 14 3.61 5.53 17.54
N GLY A 15 2.29 5.59 17.76
CA GLY A 15 1.55 4.58 18.53
C GLY A 15 1.47 3.23 17.79
N GLN A 16 1.10 2.15 18.48
CA GLN A 16 0.87 0.87 17.82
C GLN A 16 -0.34 0.94 16.89
N ALA A 17 -0.24 0.29 15.74
CA ALA A 17 -1.35 0.11 14.82
C ALA A 17 -2.45 -0.76 15.44
N GLY A 18 -3.66 -0.20 15.59
CA GLY A 18 -4.86 -0.96 15.98
C GLY A 18 -5.32 -0.84 17.44
N ASP A 19 -4.56 -0.19 18.32
CA ASP A 19 -4.86 -0.20 19.77
C ASP A 19 -5.60 1.03 20.32
N GLY A 20 -5.98 2.00 19.48
CA GLY A 20 -6.72 3.19 19.93
C GLY A 20 -6.01 4.03 21.00
N ALA A 21 -4.72 3.80 21.25
CA ALA A 21 -3.92 4.52 22.23
C ALA A 21 -3.74 6.00 21.80
N ALA A 22 -3.62 6.90 22.78
CA ALA A 22 -3.66 8.35 22.65
C ALA A 22 -2.49 9.02 21.87
N GLY A 23 -1.78 8.29 21.03
CA GLY A 23 -0.86 8.83 20.04
C GLY A 23 -1.19 8.20 18.69
N GLY A 24 -1.34 9.02 17.65
CA GLY A 24 -1.65 8.52 16.31
C GLY A 24 -0.74 7.34 15.93
N ASN A 25 -1.31 6.30 15.37
CA ASN A 25 -0.57 5.16 14.79
C ASN A 25 0.06 5.51 13.43
N VAL A 26 -0.03 6.77 13.02
CA VAL A 26 0.46 7.32 11.77
C VAL A 26 1.08 8.68 12.05
N ALA A 27 2.22 8.96 11.42
CA ALA A 27 2.77 10.30 11.29
C ALA A 27 2.57 10.78 9.85
N ARG A 28 2.09 12.03 9.68
CA ARG A 28 2.00 12.71 8.39
C ARG A 28 2.81 13.99 8.44
N PHE A 29 3.60 14.24 7.42
CA PHE A 29 4.48 15.40 7.30
C PHE A 29 4.76 15.63 5.82
N ASP A 30 5.13 16.86 5.48
CA ASP A 30 5.57 17.19 4.13
C ASP A 30 7.01 16.73 3.91
N ALA A 31 7.30 16.22 2.71
CA ALA A 31 8.64 15.76 2.34
C ALA A 31 9.02 16.30 0.96
N PRO A 32 10.27 16.77 0.76
CA PRO A 32 10.75 17.16 -0.56
C PRO A 32 10.86 15.92 -1.46
N ALA A 33 10.72 16.13 -2.77
CA ALA A 33 10.96 15.08 -3.74
C ALA A 33 12.44 14.65 -3.74
N GLY A 34 12.69 13.35 -3.77
CA GLY A 34 14.03 12.78 -3.63
C GLY A 34 14.07 11.65 -2.61
N ARG A 35 15.28 11.26 -2.19
CA ARG A 35 15.46 10.23 -1.16
C ARG A 35 15.14 10.80 0.22
N VAL A 36 14.48 9.99 1.03
CA VAL A 36 14.19 10.31 2.42
C VAL A 36 14.59 9.13 3.30
N LYS A 37 15.32 9.43 4.37
CA LYS A 37 15.87 8.43 5.28
C LYS A 37 15.09 8.41 6.60
N PHE A 38 14.71 7.20 6.99
CA PHE A 38 14.01 6.88 8.22
C PHE A 38 15.01 6.23 9.17
N ASP A 39 15.21 6.84 10.33
CA ASP A 39 15.88 6.21 11.46
C ASP A 39 14.76 5.87 12.46
N ILE A 40 14.54 4.58 12.68
CA ILE A 40 13.40 4.03 13.41
C ILE A 40 13.93 3.26 14.61
N GLN A 41 13.36 3.51 15.79
CA GLN A 41 13.59 2.72 16.99
C GLN A 41 12.29 2.05 17.41
N VAL A 42 12.33 0.73 17.54
CA VAL A 42 11.22 -0.05 18.08
C VAL A 42 11.42 -0.13 19.59
N LEU A 43 10.42 0.34 20.35
CA LEU A 43 10.50 0.41 21.80
C LEU A 43 9.60 -0.66 22.44
N ALA A 44 10.09 -1.26 23.51
CA ALA A 44 9.28 -2.06 24.42
C ALA A 44 8.23 -1.18 25.12
N GLY A 45 7.24 -1.83 25.74
CA GLY A 45 6.28 -1.14 26.61
C GLY A 45 6.97 -0.38 27.77
N SER A 46 8.14 -0.86 28.22
CA SER A 46 8.98 -0.21 29.23
C SER A 46 9.77 1.01 28.72
N GLY A 47 9.75 1.27 27.40
CA GLY A 47 10.56 2.31 26.77
C GLY A 47 11.99 1.88 26.38
N ALA A 48 12.41 0.66 26.70
CA ALA A 48 13.68 0.11 26.23
C ALA A 48 13.70 -0.08 24.71
N VAL A 49 14.83 0.19 24.05
CA VAL A 49 14.99 -0.07 22.61
C VAL A 49 15.09 -1.59 22.39
N LEU A 50 14.16 -2.13 21.62
CA LEU A 50 14.14 -3.53 21.19
C LEU A 50 14.87 -3.72 19.87
N ASP A 51 14.74 -2.76 18.96
CA ASP A 51 15.32 -2.82 17.63
C ASP A 51 15.59 -1.42 17.08
N THR A 52 16.53 -1.33 16.14
CA THR A 52 16.84 -0.11 15.40
C THR A 52 16.92 -0.44 13.91
N GLU A 53 16.08 0.23 13.13
CA GLU A 53 16.02 0.07 11.69
C GLU A 53 16.35 1.40 11.02
N VAL A 54 17.13 1.32 9.94
CA VAL A 54 17.34 2.44 9.03
C VAL A 54 16.77 2.05 7.68
N ARG A 55 15.88 2.87 7.16
CA ARG A 55 15.20 2.62 5.88
C ARG A 55 15.26 3.85 4.99
N ASP A 56 15.27 3.62 3.68
CA ASP A 56 15.11 4.68 2.70
C ASP A 56 13.73 4.57 2.03
N ALA A 57 13.12 5.70 1.71
CA ALA A 57 12.03 5.79 0.74
C ALA A 57 12.34 6.88 -0.29
N TYR A 58 11.64 6.81 -1.41
CA TYR A 58 11.76 7.79 -2.49
C TYR A 58 10.44 8.53 -2.66
N VAL A 59 10.50 9.86 -2.55
CA VAL A 59 9.37 10.75 -2.82
C VAL A 59 9.45 11.18 -4.28
N PRO A 60 8.47 10.83 -5.13
CA PRO A 60 8.54 11.12 -6.55
C PRO A 60 8.49 12.62 -6.84
N ARG A 61 9.26 13.07 -7.83
CA ARG A 61 9.08 14.39 -8.45
C ARG A 61 7.82 14.37 -9.31
N LEU A 62 6.86 15.24 -9.01
CA LEU A 62 5.56 15.29 -9.69
C LEU A 62 5.51 16.33 -10.82
N SER A 63 6.46 17.27 -10.88
CA SER A 63 6.54 18.28 -11.94
C SER A 63 6.59 17.62 -13.33
N GLY A 64 5.69 18.04 -14.23
CA GLY A 64 5.60 17.52 -15.60
C GLY A 64 4.89 16.16 -15.73
N ARG A 65 4.34 15.60 -14.64
CA ARG A 65 3.50 14.39 -14.69
C ARG A 65 2.04 14.77 -14.57
N SER A 66 1.17 14.11 -15.34
CA SER A 66 -0.28 14.26 -15.18
C SER A 66 -0.86 13.25 -14.19
N ILE A 67 -0.22 12.08 -14.07
CA ILE A 67 -0.52 11.06 -13.05
C ILE A 67 0.75 10.44 -12.45
N ALA A 68 0.67 10.02 -11.19
CA ALA A 68 1.69 9.23 -10.51
C ALA A 68 1.05 8.20 -9.57
N LEU A 69 1.57 6.97 -9.56
CA LEU A 69 1.19 5.96 -8.58
C LEU A 69 1.89 6.25 -7.27
N LEU A 70 1.13 6.20 -6.18
CA LEU A 70 1.66 6.17 -4.83
C LEU A 70 1.82 4.70 -4.39
N PRO A 71 2.55 4.42 -3.31
CA PRO A 71 2.75 3.05 -2.85
C PRO A 71 1.41 2.32 -2.67
N PRO A 72 1.21 1.15 -3.31
CA PRO A 72 -0.05 0.43 -3.21
C PRO A 72 -0.21 -0.21 -1.83
N GLU A 73 -1.46 -0.31 -1.40
CA GLU A 73 -1.81 -0.90 -0.11
C GLU A 73 -2.46 -2.26 -0.32
N VAL A 74 -1.93 -3.27 0.36
CA VAL A 74 -2.54 -4.60 0.40
C VAL A 74 -3.12 -4.79 1.78
N LEU A 75 -4.44 -4.92 1.87
CA LEU A 75 -5.12 -5.27 3.11
C LEU A 75 -5.48 -6.74 3.07
N ARG A 76 -5.32 -7.43 4.20
CA ARG A 76 -5.62 -8.85 4.34
C ARG A 76 -6.78 -9.00 5.30
N ALA A 77 -7.87 -9.59 4.82
CA ALA A 77 -8.96 -10.04 5.66
C ALA A 77 -8.95 -11.57 5.77
N ARG A 78 -9.07 -12.08 7.00
CA ARG A 78 -9.22 -13.51 7.30
C ARG A 78 -10.69 -13.91 7.44
N THR A 79 -11.58 -12.94 7.65
CA THR A 79 -13.01 -13.17 7.84
C THR A 79 -13.84 -12.16 7.04
N LEU A 80 -15.09 -12.51 6.73
CA LEU A 80 -15.99 -11.62 6.00
C LEU A 80 -16.34 -10.32 6.78
N PRO A 81 -16.59 -10.35 8.10
CA PRO A 81 -16.81 -9.11 8.85
C PRO A 81 -15.59 -8.17 8.83
N GLU A 82 -14.38 -8.72 8.96
CA GLU A 82 -13.14 -7.95 8.85
C GLU A 82 -12.99 -7.31 7.47
N TYR A 83 -13.24 -8.09 6.40
CA TYR A 83 -13.22 -7.59 5.02
C TYR A 83 -14.17 -6.41 4.83
N ARG A 84 -15.42 -6.50 5.32
CA ARG A 84 -16.40 -5.42 5.21
C ARG A 84 -15.94 -4.15 5.94
N ARG A 85 -15.43 -4.30 7.17
CA ARG A 85 -14.87 -3.16 7.92
C ARG A 85 -13.74 -2.47 7.16
N MET A 86 -12.82 -3.24 6.57
CA MET A 86 -11.70 -2.70 5.80
C MET A 86 -12.12 -2.01 4.49
N LEU A 87 -13.28 -2.35 3.92
CA LEU A 87 -13.81 -1.61 2.77
C LEU A 87 -14.27 -0.20 3.15
N GLU A 88 -14.85 -0.06 4.34
CA GLU A 88 -15.43 1.20 4.83
C GLU A 88 -14.40 2.13 5.51
N ASP A 89 -13.28 1.58 5.99
CA ASP A 89 -12.27 2.31 6.76
C ASP A 89 -11.04 2.66 5.91
N SER A 90 -10.93 3.90 5.44
CA SER A 90 -9.75 4.38 4.70
C SER A 90 -8.46 4.35 5.51
N ALA A 91 -8.55 4.41 6.84
CA ALA A 91 -7.41 4.31 7.74
C ALA A 91 -7.03 2.86 8.09
N ALA A 92 -7.72 1.86 7.53
CA ALA A 92 -7.38 0.46 7.73
C ALA A 92 -5.92 0.20 7.32
N VAL A 93 -5.17 -0.42 8.24
CA VAL A 93 -3.71 -0.53 8.12
C VAL A 93 -3.33 -1.61 7.08
N PRO A 94 -2.51 -1.29 6.08
CA PRO A 94 -2.02 -2.27 5.12
C PRO A 94 -1.16 -3.35 5.79
N THR A 95 -1.23 -4.57 5.28
CA THR A 95 -0.43 -5.67 5.80
C THR A 95 1.03 -5.58 5.32
N PRO A 96 2.01 -5.77 6.21
CA PRO A 96 3.41 -5.92 5.79
C PRO A 96 3.69 -7.31 5.18
N LEU A 97 2.75 -8.26 5.32
CA LEU A 97 2.92 -9.63 4.85
C LEU A 97 2.94 -9.69 3.31
N ARG A 98 3.65 -10.69 2.79
CA ARG A 98 3.67 -11.05 1.36
C ARG A 98 3.40 -12.53 1.14
N SER A 99 2.91 -13.22 2.17
CA SER A 99 2.52 -14.63 2.14
C SER A 99 1.15 -14.77 2.79
N PHE A 100 0.21 -15.39 2.07
CA PHE A 100 -1.20 -15.43 2.43
C PHE A 100 -1.75 -16.85 2.25
N ALA A 101 -2.68 -17.24 3.12
CA ALA A 101 -3.40 -18.50 2.99
C ALA A 101 -4.46 -18.39 1.88
N ARG A 102 -4.84 -19.50 1.26
CA ARG A 102 -5.91 -19.53 0.24
C ARG A 102 -7.28 -19.07 0.78
N SER A 103 -7.49 -19.17 2.09
CA SER A 103 -8.70 -18.69 2.77
C SER A 103 -8.70 -17.18 2.99
N ASP A 104 -7.56 -16.49 2.84
CA ASP A 104 -7.50 -15.04 2.95
C ASP A 104 -8.17 -14.38 1.73
N ARG A 105 -8.66 -13.16 1.95
CA ARG A 105 -9.14 -12.26 0.92
C ARG A 105 -8.37 -10.95 1.00
N LEU A 106 -7.91 -10.47 -0.15
CA LEU A 106 -7.11 -9.25 -0.22
C LEU A 106 -7.93 -8.11 -0.83
N ILE A 107 -7.75 -6.92 -0.27
CA ILE A 107 -8.16 -5.65 -0.90
C ILE A 107 -6.87 -4.98 -1.35
N VAL A 108 -6.77 -4.67 -2.63
CA VAL A 108 -5.62 -3.96 -3.21
C VAL A 108 -6.06 -2.53 -3.48
N ARG A 109 -5.63 -1.58 -2.65
CA ARG A 109 -5.86 -0.15 -2.91
C ARG A 109 -4.70 0.39 -3.74
N MET A 110 -5.06 1.26 -4.66
CA MET A 110 -4.14 1.93 -5.58
C MET A 110 -4.26 3.45 -5.37
N PRO A 111 -3.61 4.00 -4.33
CA PRO A 111 -3.55 5.43 -4.15
C PRO A 111 -2.76 6.04 -5.31
N LEU A 112 -3.28 7.13 -5.84
CA LEU A 112 -2.71 7.81 -6.99
C LEU A 112 -2.77 9.31 -6.78
N TRP A 113 -1.79 9.99 -7.36
CA TRP A 113 -1.79 11.43 -7.49
C TRP A 113 -2.11 11.81 -8.93
N GLN A 114 -2.91 12.85 -9.11
CA GLN A 114 -3.25 13.40 -10.42
C GLN A 114 -3.08 14.92 -10.45
N ALA A 115 -2.66 15.44 -11.59
CA ALA A 115 -2.67 16.85 -11.88
C ALA A 115 -4.00 17.23 -12.54
N GLY A 116 -4.75 18.14 -11.91
CA GLY A 116 -6.02 18.64 -12.42
C GLY A 116 -7.14 17.60 -12.46
N ASP A 117 -8.16 17.89 -13.28
CA ASP A 117 -9.41 17.14 -13.36
C ASP A 117 -9.48 16.38 -14.68
N GLY A 118 -8.91 15.18 -14.72
CA GLY A 118 -8.98 14.28 -15.87
C GLY A 118 -9.34 12.87 -15.42
N GLU A 119 -10.16 12.18 -16.20
CA GLU A 119 -10.56 10.80 -15.89
C GLU A 119 -9.36 9.85 -15.94
N ILE A 120 -9.27 8.99 -14.92
CA ILE A 120 -8.21 7.99 -14.80
C ILE A 120 -8.85 6.62 -14.86
N GLU A 121 -8.48 5.85 -15.88
CA GLU A 121 -8.83 4.45 -15.94
C GLU A 121 -7.86 3.65 -15.09
N THR A 122 -8.41 2.82 -14.20
CA THR A 122 -7.62 1.97 -13.31
C THR A 122 -7.91 0.51 -13.60
N SER A 123 -6.88 -0.32 -13.51
CA SER A 123 -7.03 -1.77 -13.68
C SER A 123 -6.07 -2.52 -12.78
N ALA A 124 -6.46 -3.74 -12.42
CA ALA A 124 -5.57 -4.67 -11.76
C ALA A 124 -5.77 -6.08 -12.32
N ARG A 125 -4.71 -6.90 -12.30
CA ARG A 125 -4.74 -8.29 -12.73
C ARG A 125 -3.72 -9.12 -11.96
N VAL A 126 -4.01 -10.41 -11.81
CA VAL A 126 -3.04 -11.39 -11.30
C VAL A 126 -2.23 -11.95 -12.46
N LEU A 127 -0.92 -12.00 -12.28
CA LEU A 127 0.02 -12.66 -13.17
C LEU A 127 0.60 -13.91 -12.49
N ASN A 128 0.91 -14.92 -13.28
CA ASN A 128 1.72 -16.04 -12.80
C ASN A 128 3.19 -15.60 -12.60
N ARG A 129 4.03 -16.49 -12.03
CA ARG A 129 5.46 -16.23 -11.84
C ARG A 129 6.21 -15.83 -13.11
N ARG A 130 5.73 -16.24 -14.29
CA ARG A 130 6.31 -15.89 -15.61
C ARG A 130 5.83 -14.53 -16.13
N GLY A 131 5.00 -13.80 -15.37
CA GLY A 131 4.43 -12.52 -15.77
C GLY A 131 3.26 -12.65 -16.76
N GLN A 132 2.72 -13.85 -16.97
CA GLN A 132 1.56 -14.05 -17.85
C GLN A 132 0.28 -13.76 -17.10
N ALA A 133 -0.61 -12.97 -17.71
CA ALA A 133 -1.90 -12.63 -17.13
C ALA A 133 -2.76 -13.89 -16.92
N MET A 134 -3.31 -14.00 -15.71
CA MET A 134 -4.21 -15.09 -15.32
C MET A 134 -5.64 -14.61 -15.23
N ARG A 135 -5.88 -13.48 -14.55
CA ARG A 135 -7.22 -12.97 -14.27
C ARG A 135 -7.19 -11.48 -13.98
N SER A 136 -8.12 -10.71 -14.54
CA SER A 136 -8.39 -9.33 -14.15
C SER A 136 -9.11 -9.27 -12.81
N LEU A 137 -8.79 -8.29 -11.98
CA LEU A 137 -9.46 -8.09 -10.70
C LEU A 137 -10.65 -7.15 -10.84
N GLU A 138 -11.68 -7.42 -10.04
CA GLU A 138 -12.90 -6.62 -10.04
C GLU A 138 -12.65 -5.32 -9.27
N PRO A 139 -12.99 -4.15 -9.86
CA PRO A 139 -12.98 -2.88 -9.14
C PRO A 139 -14.00 -2.89 -8.00
N LEU A 140 -13.60 -2.36 -6.85
CA LEU A 140 -14.48 -2.14 -5.72
C LEU A 140 -15.16 -0.78 -5.87
N GLN A 141 -16.50 -0.79 -5.97
CA GLN A 141 -17.29 0.44 -6.16
C GLN A 141 -17.35 1.33 -4.90
N ALA A 142 -17.16 0.75 -3.72
CA ALA A 142 -17.21 1.44 -2.42
C ALA A 142 -15.81 1.51 -1.80
N ALA A 143 -14.83 1.98 -2.57
CA ALA A 143 -13.49 2.13 -2.04
C ALA A 143 -13.43 3.38 -1.15
N ALA A 144 -12.81 3.23 0.03
CA ALA A 144 -12.76 4.28 1.03
C ALA A 144 -12.15 5.58 0.46
N ASP A 145 -12.83 6.71 0.69
CA ASP A 145 -12.44 8.06 0.25
C ASP A 145 -12.14 8.21 -1.26
N GLY A 146 -12.71 7.34 -2.11
CA GLY A 146 -12.53 7.40 -3.57
C GLY A 146 -11.18 6.88 -4.07
N ILE A 147 -10.37 6.25 -3.20
CA ILE A 147 -9.12 5.60 -3.60
C ILE A 147 -9.45 4.35 -4.42
N PRO A 148 -9.03 4.21 -5.69
CA PRO A 148 -9.32 3.01 -6.47
C PRO A 148 -8.85 1.74 -5.77
N ALA A 149 -9.70 0.72 -5.73
CA ALA A 149 -9.39 -0.53 -5.06
C ALA A 149 -9.96 -1.73 -5.81
N PHE A 150 -9.35 -2.90 -5.59
CA PHE A 150 -9.69 -4.14 -6.27
C PHE A 150 -9.82 -5.30 -5.28
N ASP A 151 -10.80 -6.17 -5.54
CA ASP A 151 -10.98 -7.41 -4.78
C ASP A 151 -10.11 -8.54 -5.33
N LEU A 152 -9.42 -9.24 -4.44
CA LEU A 152 -8.62 -10.41 -4.76
C LEU A 152 -8.94 -11.57 -3.81
N PRO A 153 -9.88 -12.45 -4.17
CA PRO A 153 -10.05 -13.74 -3.51
C PRO A 153 -8.90 -14.68 -3.89
N LEU A 154 -8.29 -15.37 -2.92
CA LEU A 154 -7.15 -16.26 -3.16
C LEU A 154 -7.55 -17.73 -3.37
N ALA A 155 -8.82 -18.08 -3.15
CA ALA A 155 -9.29 -19.46 -3.17
C ALA A 155 -9.05 -20.20 -4.50
N TRP A 156 -8.93 -19.48 -5.63
CA TRP A 156 -8.71 -20.07 -6.95
C TRP A 156 -7.22 -20.26 -7.32
N LEU A 157 -6.31 -19.70 -6.54
CA LEU A 157 -4.87 -19.83 -6.75
C LEU A 157 -4.33 -21.08 -6.06
N ALA A 158 -3.48 -21.83 -6.74
CA ALA A 158 -2.70 -22.88 -6.10
C ALA A 158 -1.61 -22.26 -5.20
N PRO A 159 -1.06 -23.01 -4.23
CA PRO A 159 0.12 -22.54 -3.51
C PRO A 159 1.27 -22.23 -4.47
N GLY A 160 1.91 -21.07 -4.33
CA GLY A 160 2.91 -20.59 -5.27
C GLY A 160 3.14 -19.08 -5.21
N GLU A 161 3.98 -18.57 -6.11
CA GLU A 161 4.28 -17.14 -6.23
C GLU A 161 3.60 -16.52 -7.45
N TYR A 162 3.08 -15.31 -7.25
CA TYR A 162 2.26 -14.57 -8.20
C TYR A 162 2.58 -13.08 -8.09
N TYR A 163 2.16 -12.33 -9.11
CA TYR A 163 2.20 -10.86 -9.06
C TYR A 163 0.78 -10.31 -9.14
N ILE A 164 0.53 -9.22 -8.42
CA ILE A 164 -0.57 -8.31 -8.71
C ILE A 164 0.03 -7.21 -9.58
N GLU A 165 -0.46 -7.05 -10.80
CA GLU A 165 -0.15 -5.90 -11.64
C GLU A 165 -1.30 -4.90 -11.51
N ILE A 166 -0.97 -3.67 -11.13
CA ILE A 166 -1.88 -2.54 -11.09
C ILE A 166 -1.44 -1.51 -12.12
N ALA A 167 -2.39 -0.84 -12.76
CA ALA A 167 -2.10 0.19 -13.75
C ALA A 167 -3.15 1.30 -13.72
N ALA A 168 -2.68 2.52 -14.00
CA ALA A 168 -3.50 3.70 -14.21
C ALA A 168 -3.18 4.30 -15.58
N ARG A 169 -4.22 4.76 -16.28
CA ARG A 169 -4.12 5.44 -17.58
C ARG A 169 -4.85 6.77 -17.54
N GLN A 170 -4.21 7.82 -18.04
CA GLN A 170 -4.81 9.12 -18.29
C GLN A 170 -4.34 9.61 -19.66
N GLY A 171 -5.26 9.70 -20.63
CA GLY A 171 -4.90 9.92 -22.03
C GLY A 171 -3.93 8.84 -22.53
N ASP A 172 -2.78 9.28 -23.04
CA ASP A 172 -1.70 8.41 -23.53
C ASP A 172 -0.70 7.99 -22.43
N GLN A 173 -0.76 8.61 -21.24
CA GLN A 173 0.13 8.25 -20.14
C GLN A 173 -0.39 6.99 -19.45
N VAL A 174 0.43 5.94 -19.42
CA VAL A 174 0.19 4.70 -18.68
C VAL A 174 1.30 4.51 -17.64
N ILE A 175 0.89 4.26 -16.40
CA ILE A 175 1.79 3.94 -15.30
C ILE A 175 1.33 2.65 -14.62
N GLY A 176 2.26 1.85 -14.11
CA GLY A 176 1.92 0.59 -13.47
C GLY A 176 3.00 0.09 -12.52
N GLU A 177 2.59 -0.80 -11.63
CA GLU A 177 3.44 -1.44 -10.63
C GLU A 177 3.09 -2.92 -10.50
N ARG A 178 4.07 -3.74 -10.08
CA ARG A 178 3.88 -5.16 -9.78
C ARG A 178 4.23 -5.47 -8.33
N ILE A 179 3.31 -6.14 -7.64
CA ILE A 179 3.44 -6.53 -6.25
C ILE A 179 3.60 -8.05 -6.20
N LEU A 180 4.77 -8.54 -5.76
CA LEU A 180 5.00 -9.96 -5.53
C LEU A 180 4.22 -10.43 -4.28
N PHE A 181 3.55 -11.57 -4.39
CA PHE A 181 2.97 -12.26 -3.24
C PHE A 181 3.06 -13.77 -3.40
N ARG A 182 2.95 -14.46 -2.27
CA ARG A 182 2.92 -15.92 -2.19
C ARG A 182 1.59 -16.39 -1.62
N VAL A 183 1.03 -17.42 -2.23
CA VAL A 183 -0.10 -18.19 -1.70
C VAL A 183 0.45 -19.44 -1.03
N THR A 184 0.05 -19.68 0.21
CA THR A 184 0.34 -20.91 0.95
C THR A 184 -0.87 -21.84 0.95
N ALA A 185 -0.65 -23.09 1.35
CA ALA A 185 -1.75 -24.02 1.61
C ALA A 185 -2.74 -23.45 2.63
#